data_AF-A0A815N0K1-F1
#
_entry.id   AF-A0A815N0K1-F1
#
_cell.length_a   1.000
_cell.length_b   1.000
_cell.length_c   1.000
_cell.angle_alpha   90.00
_cell.angle_beta   90.00
_cell.angle_gamma   90.00
#
_symmetry.space_group_name_H-M   'P 1'
#
loop_
_entity.id
_entity.type
_entity.pdbx_description
1 polymer ?
#
loop_
_entity_poly.entity_id
_entity_poly.type
_entity_poly.pdbx_seq_one_letter_code
_entity_poly.pdbx_strand_id
1 'polypeptide(L)'
;MTLPNISAYFCSNCQQECSTNDYPVKTSSASAPPDWLIDQIKVFVGNSLITLPSDWSTSWRTHIQNSYVAIDVVRESMLVEKYTQQATMSGVDLLSNVGGQTGLWIGISFLSLVEVAEMIYRLIRYQYHFFYDAHRKETPIETIHEQN
;
A
#
# COMPACT_ATOMS: atom_id res chain seq x y z
N MET A 1 46.00 -24.03 -7.56
CA MET A 1 45.22 -23.23 -6.59
C MET A 1 43.76 -23.28 -7.04
N THR A 2 42.98 -24.16 -6.45
CA THR A 2 41.55 -24.33 -6.75
C THR A 2 40.76 -23.29 -5.97
N LEU A 3 39.97 -22.44 -6.64
CA LEU A 3 39.07 -21.49 -5.98
C LEU A 3 38.11 -22.26 -5.05
N PRO A 4 37.87 -21.79 -3.81
CA PRO A 4 36.90 -22.40 -2.93
C PRO A 4 35.49 -22.29 -3.54
N ASN A 5 34.75 -23.39 -3.48
CA ASN A 5 33.39 -23.51 -4.01
C ASN A 5 32.44 -22.62 -3.18
N ILE A 6 32.10 -21.47 -3.73
CA ILE A 6 31.27 -20.43 -3.09
C ILE A 6 29.87 -20.98 -2.75
N SER A 7 29.41 -22.04 -3.42
CA SER A 7 28.11 -22.66 -3.14
C SER A 7 28.03 -23.34 -1.77
N ALA A 8 29.17 -23.68 -1.15
CA ALA A 8 29.19 -24.33 0.17
C ALA A 8 28.89 -23.37 1.34
N TYR A 9 28.85 -22.05 1.08
CA TYR A 9 28.59 -21.02 2.08
C TYR A 9 27.18 -20.42 2.02
N PHE A 10 26.35 -20.79 1.02
CA PHE A 10 24.99 -20.26 0.91
C PHE A 10 24.03 -21.04 1.83
N CYS A 11 23.38 -20.32 2.75
CA CYS A 11 22.35 -20.84 3.62
C CYS A 11 21.13 -21.23 2.78
N SER A 12 20.68 -22.49 2.86
CA SER A 12 19.60 -23.02 2.01
C SER A 12 18.21 -22.49 2.36
N ASN A 13 18.04 -21.85 3.52
CA ASN A 13 16.79 -21.29 4.00
C ASN A 13 17.01 -19.86 4.53
N CYS A 14 17.31 -18.92 3.63
CA CYS A 14 17.25 -17.51 3.97
C CYS A 14 15.79 -17.03 3.89
N GLN A 15 15.29 -16.44 4.98
CA GLN A 15 14.03 -15.69 4.93
C GLN A 15 14.24 -14.40 4.12
N GLN A 16 13.23 -14.02 3.35
CA GLN A 16 13.22 -12.74 2.64
C GLN A 16 13.26 -11.60 3.66
N GLU A 17 14.16 -10.64 3.46
CA GLU A 17 14.22 -9.43 4.27
C GLU A 17 12.97 -8.55 4.03
N CYS A 18 12.43 -7.95 5.10
CA CYS A 18 11.25 -7.07 5.01
C CYS A 18 11.55 -5.69 4.40
N SER A 19 12.82 -5.33 4.27
CA SER A 19 13.27 -4.03 3.75
C SER A 19 14.58 -4.21 3.00
N THR A 20 14.53 -4.08 1.68
CA THR A 20 15.69 -4.19 0.80
C THR A 20 15.73 -2.98 -0.12
N ASN A 21 16.94 -2.49 -0.42
CA ASN A 21 17.16 -1.43 -1.39
C ASN A 21 17.77 -2.04 -2.65
N ASP A 22 17.01 -2.05 -3.73
CA ASP A 22 17.48 -2.55 -5.02
C ASP A 22 17.99 -1.40 -5.89
N TYR A 23 19.16 -1.60 -6.49
CA TYR A 23 19.78 -0.65 -7.40
C TYR A 23 19.83 -1.28 -8.80
N PRO A 24 18.83 -1.04 -9.67
CA PRO A 24 18.86 -1.57 -11.02
C PRO A 24 20.00 -0.92 -11.80
N VAL A 25 20.97 -1.74 -12.22
CA VAL A 25 22.15 -1.28 -12.97
C VAL A 25 21.86 -1.39 -14.46
N LYS A 26 21.96 -0.26 -15.17
CA LYS A 26 21.98 -0.23 -16.65
C LYS A 26 23.42 -0.04 -17.09
N THR A 27 23.94 -0.99 -17.87
CA THR A 27 25.31 -0.94 -18.37
C THR A 27 25.34 -0.44 -19.81
N SER A 28 26.24 0.48 -20.08
CA SER A 28 26.57 0.95 -21.42
C SER A 28 28.08 1.01 -21.58
N SER A 29 28.58 0.59 -22.73
CA SER A 29 30.00 0.64 -23.06
C SER A 29 30.25 1.46 -24.31
N ALA A 30 31.39 2.13 -24.33
CA ALA A 30 31.88 2.88 -25.48
C ALA A 30 33.38 2.57 -25.67
N SER A 31 33.88 2.79 -26.88
CA SER A 31 35.31 2.66 -27.15
C SER A 31 36.09 3.65 -26.29
N ALA A 32 37.07 3.14 -25.54
CA ALA A 32 37.90 3.92 -24.65
C ALA A 32 39.36 3.43 -24.73
N PRO A 33 40.37 4.31 -24.60
CA PRO A 33 40.26 5.77 -24.50
C PRO A 33 39.99 6.43 -25.86
N PRO A 34 39.43 7.65 -25.90
CA PRO A 34 39.31 8.39 -27.15
C PRO A 34 40.69 8.80 -27.68
N ASP A 35 40.85 8.82 -29.00
CA ASP A 35 42.15 9.00 -29.66
C ASP A 35 42.88 10.30 -29.27
N TRP A 36 42.15 11.36 -28.95
CA TRP A 36 42.72 12.66 -28.54
C TRP A 36 43.30 12.63 -27.12
N LEU A 37 42.85 11.72 -26.25
CA LEU A 37 43.28 11.63 -24.85
C LEU A 37 44.50 10.71 -24.68
N ILE A 38 44.77 9.85 -25.66
CA ILE A 38 45.74 8.77 -25.53
C ILE A 38 47.18 9.26 -25.30
N ASP A 39 47.57 10.39 -25.89
CA ASP A 39 48.89 11.00 -25.70
C ASP A 39 49.05 11.58 -24.29
N GLN A 40 47.98 12.12 -23.70
CA GLN A 40 48.00 12.57 -22.30
C GLN A 40 48.12 11.38 -21.34
N ILE A 41 47.42 10.28 -21.62
CA ILE A 41 47.54 9.04 -20.84
C ILE A 41 48.97 8.51 -20.92
N LYS A 42 49.63 8.58 -22.09
CA LYS A 42 51.04 8.18 -22.24
C LYS A 42 51.95 8.98 -21.31
N VAL A 43 51.81 10.31 -21.27
CA VAL A 43 52.62 11.17 -20.40
C VAL A 43 52.34 10.86 -18.93
N PHE A 44 51.07 10.67 -18.56
CA PHE A 44 50.69 10.32 -17.20
C PHE A 44 51.30 8.98 -16.75
N VAL A 45 51.17 7.94 -17.57
CA VAL A 45 51.70 6.59 -17.27
C VAL A 45 53.23 6.62 -17.24
N GLY A 46 53.89 7.37 -18.14
CA GLY A 46 55.34 7.52 -18.16
C GLY A 46 55.92 8.24 -16.93
N ASN A 47 55.12 9.11 -16.29
CA ASN A 47 55.49 9.79 -15.04
C ASN A 47 55.03 9.02 -13.79
N SER A 48 54.33 7.90 -13.95
CA SER A 48 53.83 7.09 -12.86
C SER A 48 54.86 6.04 -12.43
N LEU A 49 54.79 5.57 -11.18
CA LEU A 49 55.65 4.51 -10.63
C LEU A 49 55.26 3.09 -11.11
N ILE A 50 54.58 2.98 -12.25
CA ILE A 50 54.04 1.73 -12.76
C ILE A 50 55.12 1.01 -13.56
N THR A 51 55.25 -0.29 -13.37
CA THR A 51 56.18 -1.13 -14.14
C THR A 51 55.69 -1.21 -15.58
N LEU A 52 56.40 -0.54 -16.48
CA LEU A 52 56.08 -0.53 -17.90
C LEU A 52 56.59 -1.80 -18.59
N PRO A 53 55.87 -2.33 -19.59
CA PRO A 53 56.36 -3.39 -20.45
C PRO A 53 57.69 -3.02 -21.13
N SER A 54 58.57 -3.99 -21.37
CA SER A 54 59.87 -3.78 -22.00
C SER A 54 59.78 -3.25 -23.44
N ASP A 55 58.65 -3.47 -24.11
CA ASP A 55 58.33 -3.02 -25.47
C ASP A 55 57.53 -1.70 -25.52
N TRP A 56 57.39 -1.01 -24.38
CA TRP A 56 56.62 0.24 -24.27
C TRP A 56 57.03 1.30 -25.30
N SER A 57 58.33 1.47 -25.55
CA SER A 57 58.82 2.47 -26.50
C SER A 57 58.26 2.31 -27.91
N THR A 58 57.93 1.07 -28.32
CA THR A 58 57.48 0.73 -29.68
C THR A 58 55.97 0.52 -29.75
N SER A 59 55.37 -0.10 -28.72
CA SER A 59 53.98 -0.58 -28.75
C SER A 59 53.08 0.01 -27.64
N TRP A 60 53.45 1.15 -27.04
CA TRP A 60 52.68 1.78 -25.94
C TRP A 60 51.20 1.99 -26.25
N ARG A 61 50.86 2.35 -27.50
CA ARG A 61 49.47 2.67 -27.88
C ARG A 61 48.55 1.46 -27.70
N THR A 62 48.99 0.28 -28.15
CA THR A 62 48.24 -0.97 -28.05
C THR A 62 48.13 -1.43 -26.59
N HIS A 63 49.19 -1.23 -25.79
CA HIS A 63 49.16 -1.52 -24.36
C HIS A 63 48.13 -0.66 -23.62
N ILE A 64 48.06 0.64 -23.92
CA ILE A 64 47.02 1.52 -23.36
C ILE A 64 45.63 1.06 -23.80
N GLN A 65 45.42 0.81 -25.09
CA GLN A 65 44.10 0.41 -25.60
C GLN A 65 43.59 -0.91 -25.03
N ASN A 66 44.48 -1.88 -24.76
CA ASN A 66 44.08 -3.18 -24.23
C ASN A 66 43.89 -3.21 -22.70
N SER A 67 44.54 -2.30 -21.96
CA SER A 67 44.51 -2.29 -20.50
C SER A 67 43.70 -1.14 -19.89
N TYR A 68 43.33 -0.13 -20.69
CA TYR A 68 42.56 1.01 -20.21
C TYR A 68 41.08 0.64 -20.02
N VAL A 69 40.55 0.93 -18.84
CA VAL A 69 39.12 0.84 -18.54
C VAL A 69 38.68 2.10 -17.81
N ALA A 70 37.60 2.70 -18.29
CA ALA A 70 36.93 3.81 -17.63
C ALA A 70 35.55 3.34 -17.17
N ILE A 71 35.25 3.52 -15.89
CA ILE A 71 33.96 3.18 -15.29
C ILE A 71 33.34 4.46 -14.77
N ASP A 72 32.17 4.81 -15.30
CA ASP A 72 31.38 5.93 -14.82
C ASP A 72 30.11 5.40 -14.16
N VAL A 73 29.88 5.78 -12.89
CA VAL A 73 28.75 5.31 -12.09
C VAL A 73 27.86 6.50 -11.80
N VAL A 74 26.82 6.64 -12.63
CA VAL A 74 25.89 7.77 -12.56
C VAL A 74 24.48 7.24 -12.33
N ARG A 75 23.71 7.99 -11.53
CA ARG A 75 22.29 7.69 -11.30
C ARG A 75 21.47 8.19 -12.49
N GLU A 76 20.63 7.33 -13.06
CA GLU A 76 19.78 7.69 -14.20
C GLU A 76 18.76 8.79 -13.86
N SER A 77 18.18 8.76 -12.65
CA SER A 77 17.20 9.76 -12.19
C SER A 77 17.30 9.96 -10.69
N MET A 78 16.93 11.14 -10.19
CA MET A 78 16.83 11.43 -8.75
C MET A 78 15.61 10.78 -8.07
N LEU A 79 14.71 10.19 -8.85
CA LEU A 79 13.52 9.51 -8.34
C LEU A 79 13.90 8.21 -7.62
N VAL A 80 13.26 7.97 -6.48
CA VAL A 80 13.37 6.72 -5.72
C VAL A 80 12.01 6.06 -5.71
N GLU A 81 11.92 4.88 -6.31
CA GLU A 81 10.69 4.08 -6.32
C GLU A 81 10.63 3.26 -5.02
N LYS A 82 9.51 3.38 -4.30
CA LYS A 82 9.30 2.68 -3.03
C LYS A 82 8.13 1.71 -3.18
N TYR A 83 8.43 0.42 -3.10
CA TYR A 83 7.44 -0.63 -3.07
C TYR A 83 7.17 -1.05 -1.63
N THR A 84 5.94 -0.83 -1.14
CA THR A 84 5.53 -1.29 0.19
C THR A 84 4.35 -2.23 0.06
N GLN A 85 4.48 -3.45 0.59
CA GLN A 85 3.36 -4.38 0.69
C GLN A 85 2.60 -4.09 1.99
N GLN A 86 1.34 -3.67 1.87
CA GLN A 86 0.45 -3.45 3.00
C GLN A 86 -0.59 -4.57 3.05
N ALA A 87 -1.03 -4.93 4.26
CA ALA A 87 -2.09 -5.91 4.43
C ALA A 87 -3.39 -5.38 3.80
N THR A 88 -4.01 -6.15 2.91
CA THR A 88 -5.26 -5.76 2.22
C THR A 88 -6.43 -5.59 3.17
N MET A 89 -6.39 -6.24 4.34
CA MET A 89 -7.40 -6.11 5.38
C MET A 89 -6.73 -6.06 6.74
N SER A 90 -6.90 -4.95 7.45
CA SER A 90 -6.52 -4.83 8.85
C SER A 90 -7.68 -5.28 9.76
N GLY A 91 -7.39 -5.62 11.02
CA GLY A 91 -8.42 -6.01 11.99
C GLY A 91 -9.47 -4.92 12.22
N VAL A 92 -9.08 -3.65 12.04
CA VAL A 92 -10.00 -2.51 12.06
C VAL A 92 -10.96 -2.49 10.89
N ASP A 93 -10.54 -2.96 9.71
CA ASP A 93 -11.39 -3.01 8.52
C ASP A 93 -12.44 -4.11 8.66
N LEU A 94 -12.05 -5.24 9.25
CA LEU A 94 -12.98 -6.33 9.58
C LEU A 94 -14.03 -5.87 10.60
N LEU A 95 -13.59 -5.19 11.68
CA LEU A 95 -14.50 -4.67 12.69
C LEU A 95 -15.43 -3.59 12.13
N SER A 96 -14.92 -2.73 11.24
CA SER A 96 -15.72 -1.70 10.56
C SER A 96 -16.81 -2.31 9.67
N ASN A 97 -16.46 -3.33 8.87
CA ASN A 97 -17.43 -3.99 7.99
C ASN A 97 -18.51 -4.76 8.78
N VAL A 98 -18.10 -5.48 9.83
CA VAL A 98 -19.04 -6.20 10.71
C VAL A 98 -19.91 -5.24 11.50
N GLY A 99 -19.31 -4.19 12.09
CA GLY A 99 -20.00 -3.16 12.85
C GLY A 99 -21.00 -2.38 12.01
N GLY A 100 -20.65 -2.02 10.79
CA GLY A 100 -21.54 -1.31 9.86
C GLY A 100 -22.78 -2.14 9.49
N GLN A 101 -22.58 -3.40 9.12
CA GLN A 101 -23.70 -4.29 8.78
C GLN A 101 -24.57 -4.56 10.01
N THR A 102 -23.98 -4.99 11.12
CA THR A 102 -24.73 -5.28 12.37
C THR A 102 -25.47 -4.06 12.90
N GLY A 103 -24.86 -2.87 12.83
CA GLY A 103 -25.48 -1.61 13.22
C GLY A 103 -26.74 -1.29 12.39
N LEU A 104 -26.72 -1.59 11.08
CA LEU A 104 -27.88 -1.42 10.22
C LEU A 104 -29.04 -2.34 10.63
N TRP A 105 -28.76 -3.62 10.89
CA TRP A 105 -29.76 -4.59 11.36
C TRP A 105 -30.37 -4.19 12.71
N ILE A 106 -29.54 -3.72 13.64
CA ILE A 106 -30.00 -3.22 14.94
C ILE A 106 -30.86 -1.95 14.76
N GLY A 107 -30.45 -1.03 13.90
CA GLY A 107 -31.19 0.20 13.62
C GLY A 107 -32.59 -0.07 13.06
N ILE A 108 -32.71 -0.98 12.09
CA ILE A 108 -34.01 -1.39 11.54
C ILE A 108 -34.87 -2.03 12.62
N SER A 109 -34.30 -2.95 13.41
CA SER A 109 -35.00 -3.62 14.50
C SER A 109 -35.54 -2.63 15.54
N PHE A 110 -34.78 -1.59 15.87
CA PHE A 110 -35.19 -0.54 16.79
C PHE A 110 -36.35 0.31 16.25
N LEU A 111 -36.28 0.73 14.98
CA LEU A 111 -37.36 1.47 14.33
C LEU A 111 -38.67 0.65 14.31
N SER A 112 -38.59 -0.63 13.98
CA SER A 112 -39.76 -1.53 14.02
C SER A 112 -40.37 -1.65 15.42
N LEU A 113 -39.54 -1.68 16.47
CA LEU A 113 -40.04 -1.76 17.86
C LEU A 113 -40.79 -0.47 18.25
N VAL A 114 -40.27 0.70 17.87
CA VAL A 114 -40.94 2.00 18.09
C VAL A 114 -42.27 2.06 17.34
N GLU A 115 -42.31 1.59 16.09
CA GLU A 115 -43.53 1.56 15.29
C GLU A 115 -44.62 0.66 15.89
N VAL A 116 -44.24 -0.52 16.39
CA VAL A 116 -45.16 -1.41 17.11
C VAL A 116 -45.69 -0.75 18.39
N ALA A 117 -44.84 -0.04 19.13
CA ALA A 117 -45.26 0.69 20.33
C ALA A 117 -46.27 1.80 20.00
N GLU A 118 -46.07 2.54 18.91
CA GLU A 118 -47.03 3.54 18.43
C GLU A 118 -48.36 2.90 18.03
N MET A 119 -48.32 1.76 17.32
CA MET A 119 -49.53 1.03 16.92
C MET A 119 -50.34 0.59 18.15
N ILE A 120 -49.68 0.07 19.18
CA ILE A 120 -50.34 -0.33 20.44
C ILE A 120 -50.98 0.89 21.12
N TYR A 121 -50.27 2.01 21.18
CA TYR A 121 -50.81 3.25 21.77
C TYR A 121 -52.07 3.73 21.04
N ARG A 122 -52.04 3.72 19.70
CA ARG A 122 -53.20 4.10 18.87
C ARG A 122 -54.38 3.14 19.08
N LEU A 123 -54.14 1.84 19.18
CA LEU A 123 -55.16 0.82 19.47
C LEU A 123 -55.82 1.11 20.81
N ILE A 124 -55.05 1.21 21.89
CA ILE A 124 -55.54 1.45 23.25
C ILE A 124 -56.42 2.71 23.28
N ARG A 125 -55.96 3.81 22.69
CA ARG A 125 -56.74 5.06 22.59
C ARG A 125 -58.07 4.85 21.87
N TYR A 126 -58.05 4.08 20.77
CA TYR A 126 -59.25 3.79 19.99
C TYR A 126 -60.22 2.89 20.77
N GLN A 127 -59.74 1.85 21.45
CA GLN A 127 -60.58 1.03 22.33
C GLN A 127 -61.21 1.85 23.46
N TYR A 128 -60.45 2.74 24.11
CA TYR A 128 -61.00 3.64 25.13
C TYR A 128 -62.07 4.57 24.55
N HIS A 129 -61.85 5.16 23.38
CA HIS A 129 -62.85 6.00 22.73
C HIS A 129 -64.11 5.22 22.36
N PHE A 130 -63.97 3.99 21.83
CA PHE A 130 -65.10 3.14 21.48
C PHE A 130 -65.90 2.72 22.73
N PHE A 131 -65.23 2.36 23.82
CA PHE A 131 -65.91 2.06 25.10
C PHE A 131 -66.59 3.29 25.69
N TYR A 132 -65.97 4.48 25.60
CA TYR A 132 -66.59 5.74 26.02
C TYR A 132 -67.84 6.06 25.19
N ASP A 133 -67.80 5.89 23.87
CA ASP A 133 -68.96 6.12 23.00
C ASP A 133 -70.05 5.05 23.17
N ALA A 134 -69.69 3.81 23.48
CA ALA A 134 -70.65 2.75 23.80
C ALA A 134 -71.39 3.04 25.12
N HIS A 135 -70.70 3.49 26.17
CA HIS A 135 -71.32 3.86 27.44
C HIS A 135 -72.19 5.13 27.37
N ARG A 136 -71.96 6.03 26.41
CA ARG A 136 -72.79 7.24 26.22
C ARG A 136 -74.19 6.94 25.67
N LYS A 137 -74.45 5.75 25.11
CA LYS A 137 -75.75 5.39 24.53
C LYS A 137 -76.74 4.79 25.55
N GLU A 138 -76.32 4.56 26.79
CA GLU A 138 -77.14 3.97 27.86
C GLU A 138 -77.61 4.96 28.94
N THR A 139 -77.49 6.29 28.73
CA THR A 139 -78.22 7.26 29.58
C THR A 139 -79.62 7.51 29.01
N PRO A 140 -80.70 7.00 29.64
CA PRO A 140 -82.07 7.27 29.26
C PRO A 140 -82.48 8.66 29.77
N ILE A 141 -83.01 9.51 28.89
CA ILE A 141 -83.81 10.67 29.31
C ILE A 141 -85.28 10.29 29.10
N GLU A 142 -85.83 9.57 30.07
CA GLU A 142 -87.27 9.59 30.32
C GLU A 142 -87.52 10.59 31.46
N THR A 143 -88.48 11.50 31.21
CA THR A 143 -89.07 12.50 32.10
C THR A 143 -88.21 13.73 32.45
N ILE A 144 -88.64 14.91 31.97
CA ILE A 144 -89.13 16.06 32.76
C ILE A 144 -89.66 17.16 31.81
N HIS A 145 -90.99 17.35 31.87
CA HIS A 145 -91.79 18.57 31.70
C HIS A 145 -91.89 19.34 30.36
N GLU A 146 -93.13 19.44 29.84
CA GLU A 146 -93.97 20.66 29.72
C GLU A 146 -95.40 20.20 29.29
N GLN A 147 -96.48 20.16 30.08
CA GLN A 147 -97.26 21.21 30.78
C GLN A 147 -97.66 22.40 29.88
N ASN A 148 -98.65 22.21 29.01
CA ASN A 148 -99.86 23.05 28.79
C ASN A 148 -100.57 22.66 27.49
#